data_AF-A0A9N9B9I7-F1
#
_entry.id   AF-A0A9N9B9I7-F1
#
_cell.length_a   1.000
_cell.length_b   1.000
_cell.length_c   1.000
_cell.angle_alpha   90.00
_cell.angle_beta   90.00
_cell.angle_gamma   90.00
#
_symmetry.space_group_name_H-M   'P 1'
#
loop_
_entity.id
_entity.type
_entity.pdbx_description
1 polymer ?
#
loop_
_entity_poly.entity_id
_entity_poly.type
_entity_poly.pdbx_seq_one_letter_code
_entity_poly.pdbx_strand_id
1 'polypeptide(L)'
;CGDTNKGFVVINQKGIDLLSLDLLCKNGILALRHAKRRNMERGSYKILWMICLAEVIGYAGFIYEHTLEEEKYTFVEEVKNPKSFTTLVKGSNSHTIAQINDAIRDGLRVVKNAIEDKCIVSGAGAFQVGFSVHSNKFKSSIKRRVKMGVQAFANANVDNS
;
A
#
# COMPACT_ATOMS: atom_id res chain seq x y z
N CYS A 1 39.79 7.66 -4.27
CA CYS A 1 38.56 7.48 -5.06
C CYS A 1 37.64 6.50 -4.36
N GLY A 2 36.51 6.96 -3.83
CA GLY A 2 35.49 6.15 -3.16
C GLY A 2 34.74 7.00 -2.15
N ASP A 3 33.84 7.86 -2.61
CA ASP A 3 33.05 8.76 -1.77
C ASP A 3 32.13 7.97 -0.83
N THR A 4 32.57 7.66 0.39
CA THR A 4 31.72 6.99 1.38
C THR A 4 31.25 7.97 2.44
N ASN A 5 30.33 8.85 2.05
CA ASN A 5 29.48 9.63 2.96
C ASN A 5 28.41 8.70 3.61
N LYS A 6 28.87 7.62 4.25
CA LYS A 6 27.99 6.60 4.86
C LYS A 6 27.65 7.03 6.28
N GLY A 7 26.46 7.60 6.45
CA GLY A 7 25.89 7.89 7.76
C GLY A 7 25.29 6.64 8.41
N PHE A 8 25.15 6.68 9.74
CA PHE A 8 24.45 5.64 10.50
C PHE A 8 23.18 6.23 11.11
N VAL A 9 22.11 5.43 11.14
CA VAL A 9 20.83 5.83 11.72
C VAL A 9 20.35 4.75 12.68
N VAL A 10 19.95 5.17 13.87
CA VAL A 10 19.40 4.31 14.92
C VAL A 10 17.90 4.54 15.00
N ILE A 11 17.11 3.48 14.88
CA ILE A 11 15.66 3.55 15.02
C ILE A 11 15.24 2.59 16.13
N ASN A 12 14.69 3.14 17.22
CA ASN A 12 14.20 2.36 18.34
C ASN A 12 12.67 2.44 18.45
N GLN A 13 12.02 1.29 18.69
CA GLN A 13 10.58 1.24 18.97
C GLN A 13 10.25 1.84 20.33
N LYS A 14 11.17 1.73 21.30
CA LYS A 14 11.01 2.32 22.63
C LYS A 14 11.67 3.70 22.70
N GLY A 15 11.60 4.33 23.88
CA GLY A 15 12.40 5.51 24.18
C GLY A 15 13.89 5.19 24.13
N ILE A 16 14.69 6.24 23.96
CA ILE A 16 16.14 6.23 24.11
C ILE A 16 16.42 7.10 25.33
N ASP A 17 17.34 6.67 26.20
CA ASP A 17 17.77 7.47 27.34
C ASP A 17 18.47 8.77 26.88
N LEU A 18 18.37 9.81 27.70
CA LEU A 18 18.84 11.15 27.33
C LEU A 18 20.36 11.21 27.12
N LEU A 19 21.12 10.45 27.91
CA LEU A 19 22.57 10.37 27.82
C LEU A 19 23.02 9.74 26.50
N SER A 20 22.41 8.63 26.10
CA SER A 20 22.69 8.00 24.80
C SER A 20 22.27 8.89 23.64
N LEU A 21 21.17 9.63 23.76
CA LEU A 21 20.74 10.56 22.72
C LEU A 21 21.77 11.70 22.52
N ASP A 22 22.30 12.26 23.59
CA ASP A 22 23.36 13.28 23.52
C ASP A 22 24.65 12.71 22.91
N LEU A 23 25.03 11.48 23.29
CA LEU A 23 26.17 10.79 22.69
C LEU A 23 25.99 10.52 21.19
N LEU A 24 24.80 10.10 20.75
CA LEU A 24 24.50 9.86 19.34
C LEU A 24 24.54 11.18 18.55
N CYS A 25 23.98 12.25 19.11
CA CYS A 25 24.00 13.59 18.51
C CYS A 25 25.44 14.12 18.35
N LYS A 26 26.28 13.98 19.39
CA LYS A 26 27.71 14.36 19.33
C LYS A 26 28.50 13.61 18.26
N ASN A 27 28.12 12.38 17.97
CA ASN A 27 28.73 11.57 16.91
C ASN A 27 28.08 11.77 15.53
N GLY A 28 27.10 12.68 15.39
CA GLY A 28 26.40 12.93 14.14
C GLY A 28 25.49 11.79 13.67
N ILE A 29 25.05 10.92 14.60
CA ILE A 29 24.19 9.77 14.29
C ILE A 29 22.74 10.16 14.52
N LEU A 30 21.90 10.05 13.49
CA LEU A 30 20.47 10.29 13.61
C LEU A 30 19.81 9.19 14.45
N ALA A 31 19.09 9.57 15.51
CA ALA A 31 18.43 8.63 16.40
C ALA A 31 16.92 8.90 16.49
N LEU A 32 16.11 7.93 16.10
CA LEU A 32 14.65 7.96 16.22
C LEU A 32 14.20 7.16 17.44
N ARG A 33 13.41 7.81 18.29
CA ARG A 33 12.75 7.20 19.47
C ARG A 33 11.27 6.95 19.20
N HIS A 34 10.68 5.99 19.91
CA HIS A 34 9.24 5.68 19.84
C HIS A 34 8.70 5.34 18.43
N ALA A 35 9.50 4.64 17.61
CA ALA A 35 9.04 4.20 16.30
C ALA A 35 7.85 3.23 16.40
N LYS A 36 6.78 3.50 15.64
CA LYS A 36 5.60 2.62 15.62
C LYS A 36 5.96 1.23 15.09
N ARG A 37 5.53 0.18 15.78
CA ARG A 37 5.77 -1.24 15.42
C ARG A 37 5.45 -1.56 13.95
N ARG A 38 4.33 -1.06 13.44
CA ARG A 38 3.92 -1.19 12.03
C ARG A 38 4.95 -0.67 11.01
N ASN A 39 5.74 0.34 11.36
CA ASN A 39 6.79 0.87 10.47
C ASN A 39 8.03 -0.03 10.50
N MET A 40 8.35 -0.59 11.68
CA MET A 40 9.45 -1.55 11.86
C MET A 40 9.19 -2.86 11.10
N GLU A 41 7.94 -3.33 11.05
CA GLU A 41 7.56 -4.54 10.31
C GLU A 41 7.62 -4.34 8.78
N ARG A 42 7.24 -3.15 8.30
CA ARG A 42 7.31 -2.77 6.87
C ARG A 42 8.73 -2.58 6.36
N GLY A 43 9.64 -2.13 7.24
CA GLY A 43 11.07 -2.11 6.99
C GLY A 43 11.68 -3.51 7.05
N SER A 44 11.16 -4.46 6.26
CA SER A 44 11.54 -5.89 6.23
C SER A 44 13.01 -6.16 5.81
N TYR A 45 13.92 -5.23 6.04
CA TYR A 45 15.32 -5.47 6.30
C TYR A 45 15.54 -5.33 7.80
N LYS A 46 15.32 -6.42 8.55
CA LYS A 46 16.06 -6.71 9.79
C LYS A 46 16.41 -5.47 10.63
N ILE A 47 15.46 -4.58 10.93
CA ILE A 47 15.70 -3.54 11.95
C ILE A 47 15.50 -4.25 13.30
N LEU A 48 16.45 -5.15 13.61
CA LEU A 48 16.37 -6.04 14.76
C LEU A 48 16.92 -5.29 15.98
N TRP A 49 16.00 -4.97 16.87
CA TRP A 49 16.07 -5.28 18.30
C TRP A 49 17.35 -6.00 18.74
N MET A 50 18.33 -5.21 19.19
CA MET A 50 19.40 -5.68 20.07
C MET A 50 20.43 -6.61 19.39
N ILE A 51 21.71 -6.27 19.63
CA ILE A 51 22.93 -7.00 19.24
C ILE A 51 23.41 -6.68 17.82
N CYS A 52 24.23 -5.62 17.74
CA CYS A 52 25.60 -5.60 17.23
C CYS A 52 26.11 -6.81 16.38
N LEU A 53 25.39 -7.22 15.35
CA LEU A 53 25.91 -8.07 14.28
C LEU A 53 25.82 -7.30 12.96
N ALA A 54 26.96 -7.11 12.30
CA ALA A 54 27.09 -6.38 11.04
C ALA A 54 26.20 -6.96 9.91
N GLU A 55 25.76 -8.21 10.06
CA GLU A 55 24.92 -8.93 9.09
C GLU A 55 23.43 -8.53 9.14
N VAL A 56 23.02 -7.73 10.12
CA VAL A 56 21.61 -7.40 10.38
C VAL A 56 21.30 -5.94 10.00
N ILE A 57 22.26 -5.18 9.51
CA ILE A 57 22.09 -3.76 9.22
C ILE A 57 21.36 -3.56 7.87
N GLY A 58 20.27 -2.80 7.88
CA GLY A 58 19.57 -2.38 6.67
C GLY A 58 20.33 -1.30 5.89
N TYR A 59 19.98 -1.11 4.61
CA TYR A 59 20.53 -0.03 3.77
C TYR A 59 19.41 0.88 3.28
N ALA A 60 19.64 2.19 3.41
CA ALA A 60 18.87 3.23 2.76
C ALA A 60 19.86 4.22 2.13
N GLY A 61 19.59 4.64 0.90
CA GLY A 61 20.43 5.61 0.19
C GLY A 61 20.18 7.05 0.65
N PHE A 62 18.93 7.38 0.96
CA PHE A 62 18.56 8.73 1.34
C PHE A 62 17.64 8.77 2.56
N ILE A 63 18.03 9.54 3.58
CA ILE A 63 17.25 9.72 4.82
C ILE A 63 17.22 11.21 5.11
N TYR A 64 16.03 11.76 5.25
CA TYR A 64 15.84 13.16 5.58
C TYR A 64 14.62 13.37 6.48
N GLU A 65 14.67 14.45 7.25
CA GLU A 65 13.53 14.93 8.03
C GLU A 65 12.82 16.01 7.23
N HIS A 66 11.50 15.92 7.18
CA HIS A 66 10.64 16.91 6.56
C HIS A 66 9.54 17.29 7.54
N THR A 67 9.49 18.57 7.89
CA THR A 67 8.46 19.12 8.77
C THR A 67 7.23 19.45 7.93
N LEU A 68 6.11 18.82 8.26
CA LEU A 68 4.81 19.11 7.67
C LEU A 68 3.93 19.71 8.77
N GLU A 69 3.59 20.98 8.61
CA GLU A 69 2.83 21.75 9.62
C GLU A 69 3.60 21.79 10.94
N GLU A 70 3.06 21.19 12.00
CA GLU A 70 3.68 21.12 13.33
C GLU A 70 4.37 19.78 13.59
N GLU A 71 4.24 18.81 12.68
CA GLU A 71 4.77 17.47 12.85
C GLU A 71 6.00 17.22 11.97
N LYS A 72 6.98 16.52 12.56
CA LYS A 72 8.23 16.14 11.89
C LYS A 72 8.14 14.71 11.40
N TYR A 73 8.39 14.51 10.12
CA TYR A 73 8.37 13.20 9.47
C TYR A 73 9.78 12.84 8.99
N THR A 74 10.21 11.60 9.24
CA THR A 74 11.46 11.09 8.69
C THR A 74 11.15 10.18 7.50
N PHE A 75 11.68 10.53 6.35
CA PHE A 75 11.57 9.76 5.12
C PHE A 75 12.83 8.93 4.92
N VAL A 76 12.64 7.68 4.51
CA VAL A 76 13.72 6.72 4.25
C VAL A 76 13.48 6.18 2.84
N GLU A 77 14.36 6.56 1.92
CA GLU A 77 14.26 6.30 0.49
C GLU A 77 15.50 5.54 -0.02
N GLU A 78 15.45 5.09 -1.27
CA GLU A 78 16.54 4.34 -1.93
C GLU A 78 16.98 3.08 -1.15
N VAL A 79 16.00 2.31 -0.68
CA VAL A 79 16.24 1.02 -0.02
C VAL A 79 16.64 -0.01 -1.07
N LYS A 80 17.68 -0.81 -0.79
CA LYS A 80 18.26 -1.80 -1.74
C LYS A 80 17.25 -2.75 -2.39
N ASN A 81 16.19 -3.11 -1.69
CA ASN A 81 15.14 -3.96 -2.25
C ASN A 81 13.76 -3.43 -1.81
N PRO A 82 13.13 -2.57 -2.64
CA PRO A 82 11.92 -1.84 -2.27
C PRO A 82 10.68 -2.75 -2.38
N LYS A 83 10.46 -3.59 -1.38
CA LYS A 83 9.22 -4.39 -1.24
C LYS A 83 8.10 -3.66 -0.50
N SER A 84 8.40 -2.52 0.09
CA SER A 84 7.46 -1.71 0.85
C SER A 84 7.60 -0.25 0.45
N PHE A 85 6.47 0.41 0.27
CA PHE A 85 6.38 1.86 0.08
C PHE A 85 5.34 2.42 1.04
N THR A 86 5.43 3.71 1.34
CA THR A 86 4.43 4.41 2.16
C THR A 86 3.91 5.59 1.37
N THR A 87 2.60 5.64 1.15
CA THR A 87 1.92 6.80 0.58
C THR A 87 1.42 7.67 1.72
N LEU A 88 1.85 8.93 1.74
CA LEU A 88 1.38 9.92 2.70
C LEU A 88 0.17 10.66 2.10
N VAL A 89 -0.99 10.53 2.73
CA VAL A 89 -2.22 11.24 2.34
C VAL A 89 -2.42 12.42 3.29
N LYS A 90 -2.45 13.63 2.74
CA LYS A 90 -2.74 14.86 3.48
C LYS A 90 -4.16 15.33 3.15
N GLY A 91 -4.89 15.77 4.17
CA GLY A 91 -6.23 16.33 4.00
C GLY A 91 -6.63 17.19 5.20
N SER A 92 -7.63 18.05 5.02
CA SER A 92 -8.12 18.97 6.05
C SER A 92 -9.10 18.32 7.03
N ASN A 93 -9.79 17.25 6.61
CA ASN A 93 -10.80 16.56 7.40
C ASN A 93 -10.48 15.07 7.53
N SER A 94 -10.56 14.53 8.74
CA SER A 94 -10.33 13.11 9.05
C SER A 94 -11.25 12.18 8.26
N HIS A 95 -12.52 12.57 8.06
CA HIS A 95 -13.47 11.79 7.27
C HIS A 95 -13.05 11.68 5.80
N THR A 96 -12.59 12.79 5.20
CA THR A 96 -12.10 12.80 3.82
C THR A 96 -10.82 12.00 3.68
N ILE A 97 -9.90 12.09 4.64
CA ILE A 97 -8.67 11.28 4.65
C ILE A 97 -9.00 9.78 4.70
N ALA A 98 -9.99 9.38 5.51
CA ALA A 98 -10.43 7.98 5.59
C ALA A 98 -10.97 7.50 4.23
N GLN A 99 -11.86 8.28 3.61
CA GLN A 99 -12.41 7.97 2.28
C GLN A 99 -11.33 7.84 1.20
N ILE A 100 -10.34 8.74 1.19
CA ILE A 100 -9.22 8.67 0.24
C ILE A 100 -8.38 7.41 0.49
N ASN A 101 -8.11 7.08 1.75
CA ASN A 101 -7.37 5.86 2.09
C ASN A 101 -8.10 4.60 1.63
N ASP A 102 -9.41 4.55 1.78
CA ASP A 102 -10.22 3.42 1.31
C ASP A 102 -10.24 3.35 -0.22
N ALA A 103 -10.41 4.49 -0.90
CA ALA A 103 -10.35 4.55 -2.36
C ALA A 103 -8.99 4.09 -2.93
N ILE A 104 -7.88 4.48 -2.30
CA ILE A 104 -6.54 4.02 -2.71
C ILE A 104 -6.40 2.50 -2.53
N ARG A 105 -6.88 1.95 -1.41
CA ARG A 105 -6.81 0.51 -1.14
C ARG A 105 -7.64 -0.29 -2.14
N ASP A 106 -8.85 0.18 -2.42
CA ASP A 106 -9.74 -0.47 -3.38
C ASP A 106 -9.17 -0.40 -4.80
N GLY A 107 -8.64 0.77 -5.20
CA GLY A 107 -7.96 0.92 -6.49
C GLY A 107 -6.78 -0.04 -6.66
N LEU A 108 -5.90 -0.12 -5.65
CA LEU A 108 -4.76 -1.05 -5.66
C LEU A 108 -5.21 -2.51 -5.74
N ARG A 109 -6.30 -2.87 -5.06
CA ARG A 109 -6.88 -4.21 -5.10
C ARG A 109 -7.41 -4.56 -6.50
N VAL A 110 -8.09 -3.63 -7.16
CA VAL A 110 -8.60 -3.82 -8.54
C VAL A 110 -7.44 -3.99 -9.52
N VAL A 111 -6.40 -3.16 -9.43
CA VAL A 111 -5.21 -3.27 -10.28
C VAL A 111 -4.51 -4.60 -10.07
N LYS A 112 -4.38 -5.05 -8.81
CA LYS A 112 -3.82 -6.37 -8.51
C LYS A 112 -4.60 -7.47 -9.21
N ASN A 113 -5.93 -7.49 -9.07
CA ASN A 113 -6.78 -8.50 -9.71
C ASN A 113 -6.63 -8.48 -11.23
N ALA A 114 -6.60 -7.29 -11.85
CA ALA A 114 -6.41 -7.16 -13.29
C ALA A 114 -5.07 -7.72 -13.78
N ILE A 115 -3.99 -7.58 -12.99
CA ILE A 115 -2.68 -8.15 -13.30
C ILE A 115 -2.69 -9.68 -13.14
N GLU A 116 -3.35 -10.21 -12.11
CA GLU A 116 -3.46 -11.66 -11.85
C GLU A 116 -4.33 -12.36 -12.91
N ASP A 117 -5.49 -11.80 -13.25
CA ASP A 117 -6.46 -12.37 -14.17
C ASP A 117 -6.06 -12.21 -15.65
N LYS A 118 -5.19 -11.24 -15.96
CA LYS A 118 -4.73 -10.89 -17.32
C LYS A 118 -5.84 -10.57 -18.31
N CYS A 119 -7.06 -10.32 -17.84
CA CYS A 119 -8.21 -9.94 -18.64
C CYS A 119 -8.96 -8.80 -17.97
N ILE A 120 -9.62 -7.98 -18.78
CA ILE A 120 -10.41 -6.83 -18.32
C ILE A 120 -11.75 -6.89 -19.02
N VAL A 121 -12.82 -6.64 -18.27
CA VAL A 121 -14.18 -6.61 -18.77
C VAL A 121 -14.61 -5.16 -18.98
N SER A 122 -15.33 -4.90 -20.06
CA SER A 122 -15.89 -3.57 -20.36
C SER A 122 -16.94 -3.17 -19.31
N GLY A 123 -16.72 -2.01 -18.66
CA GLY A 123 -17.61 -1.46 -17.64
C GLY A 123 -18.81 -0.70 -18.20
N ALA A 124 -19.40 0.19 -17.38
CA ALA A 124 -20.51 1.07 -17.73
C ALA A 124 -21.73 0.35 -18.35
N GLY A 125 -22.09 -0.82 -17.82
CA GLY A 125 -23.22 -1.61 -18.29
C GLY A 125 -22.96 -2.40 -19.59
N ALA A 126 -21.82 -2.20 -20.26
CA ALA A 126 -21.54 -2.86 -21.54
C ALA A 126 -21.51 -4.39 -21.42
N PHE A 127 -20.90 -4.91 -20.36
CA PHE A 127 -20.91 -6.34 -20.06
C PHE A 127 -22.32 -6.86 -19.79
N GLN A 128 -23.13 -6.15 -19.00
CA GLN A 128 -24.49 -6.54 -18.66
C GLN A 128 -25.40 -6.60 -19.90
N VAL A 129 -25.31 -5.61 -20.78
CA VAL A 129 -26.05 -5.58 -22.05
C VAL A 129 -25.59 -6.72 -22.95
N GLY A 130 -24.28 -6.91 -23.12
CA GLY A 130 -23.72 -8.01 -23.90
C GLY A 130 -24.16 -9.39 -23.39
N PHE A 131 -24.16 -9.57 -22.07
CA PHE A 131 -24.61 -10.79 -21.40
C PHE A 131 -26.11 -11.06 -21.63
N SER A 132 -26.95 -10.03 -21.56
CA SER A 132 -28.39 -10.16 -21.81
C SER A 132 -28.68 -10.57 -23.26
N VAL A 133 -28.00 -9.94 -24.23
CA VAL A 133 -28.11 -10.30 -25.65
C VAL A 133 -27.66 -11.74 -25.87
N HIS A 134 -26.54 -12.16 -25.26
CA HIS A 134 -26.04 -13.52 -25.38
C HIS A 134 -27.00 -14.55 -24.75
N SER A 135 -27.51 -14.27 -23.55
CA SER A 135 -28.47 -15.12 -22.84
C SER A 135 -29.79 -15.27 -23.59
N ASN A 136 -30.28 -14.21 -24.24
CA ASN A 136 -31.47 -14.25 -25.08
C ASN A 136 -31.25 -15.10 -26.34
N LYS A 137 -30.06 -15.09 -26.93
CA LYS A 137 -29.70 -16.01 -28.02
C LYS A 137 -29.67 -17.46 -27.51
N PHE A 138 -29.04 -17.70 -26.36
CA PHE A 138 -28.94 -19.02 -25.74
C PHE A 138 -30.31 -19.62 -25.36
N LYS A 139 -31.28 -18.79 -24.94
CA LYS A 139 -32.67 -19.20 -24.65
C LYS A 139 -33.31 -20.00 -25.78
N SER A 140 -32.97 -19.72 -27.04
CA SER A 140 -33.51 -20.44 -28.21
C SER A 140 -33.18 -21.94 -28.19
N SER A 141 -32.00 -22.31 -27.64
CA SER A 141 -31.45 -23.67 -27.62
C SER A 141 -31.94 -24.54 -26.45
N ILE A 142 -32.71 -24.00 -25.50
CA ILE A 142 -33.06 -24.68 -24.24
C ILE A 142 -34.52 -25.18 -24.25
N LYS A 143 -34.82 -26.18 -23.43
CA LYS A 143 -36.18 -26.69 -23.18
C LYS A 143 -37.12 -25.60 -22.62
N ARG A 144 -38.39 -25.65 -23.06
CA ARG A 144 -39.44 -24.62 -22.85
C ARG A 144 -39.63 -24.17 -21.40
N ARG A 145 -39.49 -25.07 -20.41
CA ARG A 145 -39.69 -24.77 -18.98
C ARG A 145 -38.62 -23.82 -18.41
N VAL A 146 -37.37 -23.92 -18.88
CA VAL A 146 -36.24 -23.14 -18.36
C VAL A 146 -36.12 -21.78 -19.07
N LYS A 147 -36.74 -21.63 -20.25
CA LYS A 147 -36.69 -20.40 -21.06
C LYS A 147 -37.16 -19.14 -20.31
N MET A 148 -38.17 -19.27 -19.45
CA MET A 148 -38.68 -18.13 -18.68
C MET A 148 -37.70 -17.71 -17.58
N GLY A 149 -37.03 -18.68 -16.94
CA GLY A 149 -35.98 -18.40 -15.95
C GLY A 149 -34.77 -17.70 -16.58
N VAL A 150 -34.31 -18.16 -17.74
CA VAL A 150 -33.21 -17.50 -18.47
C VAL A 150 -33.59 -16.09 -18.92
N GLN A 151 -34.84 -15.88 -19.34
CA GLN A 151 -35.32 -14.54 -19.68
C GLN A 151 -35.33 -13.61 -18.47
N ALA A 152 -35.88 -14.07 -17.34
CA ALA A 152 -35.92 -13.28 -16.12
C ALA A 152 -34.51 -12.92 -15.64
N PHE A 153 -33.57 -13.87 -15.73
CA PHE A 153 -32.17 -13.64 -15.40
C PHE A 153 -31.50 -12.64 -16.35
N ALA A 154 -31.73 -12.75 -17.66
CA ALA A 154 -31.17 -11.81 -18.65
C ALA A 154 -31.69 -10.38 -18.47
N ASN A 155 -32.98 -10.23 -18.12
CA ASN A 155 -33.59 -8.91 -17.88
C ASN A 155 -33.06 -8.30 -16.56
N ALA A 156 -33.01 -9.09 -15.49
CA ALA A 156 -32.53 -8.61 -14.19
C ALA A 156 -31.08 -8.09 -14.21
N ASN A 157 -30.24 -8.57 -15.13
CA ASN A 157 -28.88 -8.08 -15.29
C ASN A 157 -28.80 -6.70 -15.97
N VAL A 158 -29.80 -6.31 -16.77
CA VAL A 158 -29.87 -4.99 -17.43
C VAL A 158 -30.61 -3.98 -16.55
N ASP A 159 -31.61 -4.43 -15.80
CA ASP A 159 -32.42 -3.54 -14.95
C ASP A 159 -31.69 -3.08 -13.67
N ASN A 160 -30.65 -3.81 -13.24
CA ASN A 160 -29.81 -3.46 -12.07
C ASN A 160 -28.48 -2.78 -12.43
N SER A 161 -28.23 -2.49 -13.71
CA SER A 161 -27.03 -1.78 -14.16
C SER A 161 -27.20 -0.27 -14.25
#